data_AF-A0A419FI07-F1
#
_entry.id   AF-A0A419FI07-F1
#
_cell.length_a   1.000
_cell.length_b   1.000
_cell.length_c   1.000
_cell.angle_alpha   90.00
_cell.angle_beta   90.00
_cell.angle_gamma   90.00
#
_symmetry.space_group_name_H-M   'P 1'
#
loop_
_entity.id
_entity.type
_entity.pdbx_description
1 polymer ?
#
loop_
_entity_poly.entity_id
_entity_poly.type
_entity_poly.pdbx_seq_one_letter_code
_entity_poly.pdbx_strand_id
1 'polypeptide(L)'
;MAAETFTFTISKGRAVEFYYRAENNDPANSALVVIPMATLGSEAQGQTLDSLAAVESDGNFSEQTGGGWGRTVLESSQLASFPSPDDSNHRYAIQVPEIVHATPDTSNDLQGFLIGFDYDTTAGTDSNILPVTAHAVTVTANDVDVVINVGDFFRAS
;
A
#
# COMPACT_ATOMS: atom_id res chain seq x y z
N MET A 1 3.26 -15.90 12.33
CA MET A 1 4.47 -15.64 11.49
C MET A 1 4.80 -14.17 11.65
N ALA A 2 6.07 -13.77 11.51
CA ALA A 2 6.42 -12.36 11.55
C ALA A 2 5.90 -11.66 10.29
N ALA A 3 5.32 -10.47 10.44
CA ALA A 3 4.94 -9.63 9.31
C ALA A 3 6.21 -9.22 8.53
N GLU A 4 6.14 -9.24 7.20
CA GLU A 4 7.27 -8.95 6.31
C GLU A 4 6.93 -7.81 5.34
N THR A 5 7.97 -7.08 4.91
CA THR A 5 7.86 -6.10 3.83
C THR A 5 8.22 -6.76 2.51
N PHE A 6 7.28 -6.84 1.56
CA PHE A 6 7.47 -7.56 0.30
C PHE A 6 6.65 -6.97 -0.85
N THR A 7 6.95 -7.39 -2.08
CA THR A 7 6.19 -7.05 -3.30
C THR A 7 5.39 -8.26 -3.77
N PHE A 8 4.09 -8.07 -4.01
CA PHE A 8 3.21 -9.12 -4.51
C PHE A 8 3.62 -9.54 -5.93
N THR A 9 3.49 -10.84 -6.25
CA THR A 9 3.94 -11.39 -7.55
C THR A 9 3.30 -10.68 -8.74
N ILE A 10 2.00 -10.37 -8.67
CA ILE A 10 1.25 -9.65 -9.71
C ILE A 10 1.87 -8.29 -10.07
N SER A 11 2.61 -7.69 -9.13
CA SER A 11 3.19 -6.36 -9.24
C SER A 11 4.70 -6.35 -9.46
N LYS A 12 5.36 -7.52 -9.40
CA LYS A 12 6.79 -7.63 -9.68
C LYS A 12 7.06 -7.15 -11.12
N GLY A 13 8.05 -6.27 -11.27
CA GLY A 13 8.40 -5.62 -12.54
C GLY A 13 7.52 -4.44 -12.95
N ARG A 14 6.41 -4.18 -12.26
CA ARG A 14 5.46 -3.09 -12.58
C ARG A 14 5.25 -2.08 -11.45
N ALA A 15 5.73 -2.36 -10.25
CA ALA A 15 5.57 -1.45 -9.11
C ALA A 15 5.99 0.01 -9.40
N VAL A 16 7.07 0.21 -10.17
CA VAL A 16 7.50 1.54 -10.64
C VAL A 16 6.51 2.16 -11.64
N GLU A 17 6.02 1.35 -12.58
CA GLU A 17 5.00 1.75 -13.57
C GLU A 17 3.72 2.21 -12.87
N PHE A 18 3.26 1.51 -11.83
CA PHE A 18 2.03 1.85 -11.13
C PHE A 18 2.08 3.22 -10.46
N TYR A 19 3.22 3.59 -9.86
CA TYR A 19 3.38 4.95 -9.35
C TYR A 19 3.37 5.97 -10.49
N TYR A 20 4.14 5.73 -11.56
CA TYR A 20 4.17 6.61 -12.73
C TYR A 20 2.77 6.86 -13.29
N ARG A 21 1.96 5.80 -13.37
CA ARG A 21 0.58 5.86 -13.87
C ARG A 21 -0.35 6.65 -12.94
N ALA A 22 -0.29 6.39 -11.63
CA ALA A 22 -1.05 7.14 -10.64
C ALA A 22 -0.70 8.64 -10.67
N GLU A 23 0.60 8.98 -10.73
CA GLU A 23 1.05 10.37 -10.80
C GLU A 23 0.63 11.06 -12.10
N ASN A 24 0.66 10.36 -13.23
CA ASN A 24 0.23 10.89 -14.52
C ASN A 24 -1.29 10.83 -14.75
N ASN A 25 -2.05 10.29 -13.80
CA ASN A 25 -3.48 10.05 -13.94
C ASN A 25 -3.81 9.25 -15.22
N ASP A 26 -3.07 8.16 -15.45
CA ASP A 26 -3.15 7.31 -16.64
C ASP A 26 -3.37 5.80 -16.29
N PRO A 27 -4.61 5.28 -16.37
CA PRO A 27 -5.78 5.93 -16.93
C PRO A 27 -6.39 6.96 -15.97
N ALA A 28 -7.35 7.75 -16.46
CA ALA A 28 -8.01 8.76 -15.65
C ALA A 28 -8.58 8.15 -14.36
N ASN A 29 -8.37 8.84 -13.24
CA ASN A 29 -8.70 8.45 -11.87
C ASN A 29 -7.86 7.29 -11.31
N SER A 30 -6.74 6.92 -11.94
CA SER A 30 -5.81 5.96 -11.35
C SER A 30 -5.17 6.52 -10.09
N ALA A 31 -4.97 5.67 -9.09
CA ALA A 31 -4.44 6.07 -7.80
C ALA A 31 -3.70 4.92 -7.11
N LEU A 32 -2.88 5.29 -6.12
CA LEU A 32 -2.40 4.32 -5.13
C LEU A 32 -3.37 4.30 -3.97
N VAL A 33 -3.65 3.11 -3.44
CA VAL A 33 -4.54 2.92 -2.29
C VAL A 33 -3.72 2.33 -1.16
N VAL A 34 -3.64 3.03 -0.03
CA VAL A 34 -2.99 2.54 1.18
C VAL A 34 -4.04 1.92 2.08
N ILE A 35 -3.87 0.64 2.37
CA ILE A 35 -4.80 -0.19 3.12
C ILE A 35 -4.17 -0.57 4.47
N PRO A 36 -4.74 -0.13 5.61
CA PRO A 36 -4.29 -0.54 6.93
C PRO A 36 -4.62 -2.01 7.22
N MET A 37 -3.71 -2.76 7.81
CA MET A 37 -3.86 -4.21 8.01
C MET A 37 -3.84 -4.58 9.50
N ALA A 38 -4.95 -5.12 10.01
CA ALA A 38 -5.06 -5.68 11.36
C ALA A 38 -4.21 -6.95 11.49
N THR A 39 -4.12 -7.71 10.41
CA THR A 39 -3.21 -8.85 10.26
C THR A 39 -2.56 -8.79 8.88
N LEU A 40 -1.24 -8.96 8.83
CA LEU A 40 -0.45 -8.99 7.60
C LEU A 40 0.22 -10.36 7.46
N GLY A 41 -0.03 -11.04 6.36
CA GLY A 41 0.62 -12.31 6.03
C GLY A 41 2.08 -12.15 5.61
N SER A 42 2.74 -13.29 5.37
CA SER A 42 4.12 -13.38 4.85
C SER A 42 4.16 -13.28 3.31
N GLU A 43 5.35 -13.08 2.74
CA GLU A 43 5.52 -13.07 1.27
C GLU A 43 4.98 -14.37 0.65
N ALA A 44 5.32 -15.52 1.23
CA ALA A 44 4.90 -16.83 0.71
C ALA A 44 3.37 -16.99 0.62
N GLN A 45 2.63 -16.35 1.51
CA GLN A 45 1.16 -16.36 1.52
C GLN A 45 0.59 -15.37 0.50
N GLY A 46 1.26 -14.23 0.30
CA GLY A 46 0.84 -13.20 -0.66
C GLY A 46 1.15 -13.50 -2.12
N GLN A 47 1.98 -14.50 -2.42
CA GLN A 47 2.51 -14.73 -3.78
C GLN A 47 1.44 -15.00 -4.86
N THR A 48 0.27 -15.51 -4.50
CA THR A 48 -0.81 -15.87 -5.45
C THR A 48 -2.04 -14.97 -5.35
N LEU A 49 -1.95 -13.89 -4.58
CA LEU A 49 -3.07 -12.98 -4.33
C LEU A 49 -2.97 -11.83 -5.34
N ASP A 50 -3.76 -11.93 -6.41
CA ASP A 50 -3.66 -11.03 -7.57
C ASP A 50 -4.63 -9.83 -7.53
N SER A 51 -5.46 -9.74 -6.48
CA SER A 51 -6.38 -8.61 -6.23
C SER A 51 -6.56 -8.37 -4.73
N LEU A 52 -6.99 -7.17 -4.34
CA LEU A 52 -7.33 -6.88 -2.94
C LEU A 52 -8.45 -7.80 -2.43
N ALA A 53 -9.43 -8.13 -3.28
CA ALA A 53 -10.46 -9.11 -2.93
C ALA A 53 -9.87 -10.49 -2.62
N ALA A 54 -8.84 -10.93 -3.35
CA ALA A 54 -8.13 -12.18 -3.05
C ALA A 54 -7.38 -12.06 -1.72
N VAL A 55 -6.73 -10.92 -1.46
CA VAL A 55 -6.06 -10.64 -0.18
C VAL A 55 -7.02 -10.70 0.99
N GLU A 56 -8.15 -10.01 0.92
CA GLU A 56 -9.15 -9.98 2.01
C GLU A 56 -9.87 -11.31 2.21
N SER A 57 -9.91 -12.17 1.18
CA SER A 57 -10.43 -13.53 1.31
C SER A 57 -9.43 -14.51 1.92
N ASP A 58 -8.14 -14.16 1.97
CA ASP A 58 -7.11 -15.01 2.55
C ASP A 58 -7.08 -14.85 4.08
N GLY A 59 -7.19 -15.96 4.80
CA GLY A 59 -7.27 -15.94 6.27
C GLY A 59 -6.01 -15.43 6.99
N ASN A 60 -4.93 -15.13 6.28
CA ASN A 60 -3.70 -14.55 6.84
C ASN A 60 -3.62 -13.03 6.68
N PHE A 61 -4.54 -12.43 5.93
CA PHE A 61 -4.61 -10.99 5.75
C PHE A 61 -5.98 -10.50 6.23
N SER A 62 -5.98 -9.39 6.96
CA SER A 62 -7.22 -8.73 7.38
C SER A 62 -7.00 -7.24 7.34
N GLU A 63 -7.79 -6.53 6.56
CA GLU A 63 -7.86 -5.08 6.61
C GLU A 63 -8.33 -4.64 8.01
N GLN A 64 -7.76 -3.54 8.51
CA GLN A 64 -8.20 -2.86 9.72
C GLN A 64 -9.20 -1.78 9.33
N THR A 65 -10.49 -2.05 9.53
CA THR A 65 -11.59 -1.12 9.22
C THR A 65 -12.22 -0.49 10.46
N GLY A 66 -11.78 -0.90 11.65
CA GLY A 66 -12.27 -0.39 12.92
C GLY A 66 -11.50 0.83 13.40
N GLY A 67 -12.09 1.54 14.37
CA GLY A 67 -11.34 2.43 15.24
C GLY A 67 -10.55 3.55 14.57
N GLY A 68 -11.11 4.24 13.58
CA GLY A 68 -10.46 5.38 12.92
C GLY A 68 -9.46 5.01 11.81
N TRP A 69 -9.21 3.71 11.60
CA TRP A 69 -8.50 3.24 10.42
C TRP A 69 -9.41 3.24 9.19
N GLY A 70 -8.81 3.47 8.04
CA GLY A 70 -9.49 3.39 6.76
C GLY A 70 -8.50 3.53 5.62
N ARG A 71 -8.91 3.09 4.43
CA ARG A 71 -8.08 3.22 3.23
C ARG A 71 -7.84 4.69 2.92
N THR A 72 -6.61 5.00 2.51
CA THR A 72 -6.25 6.32 1.98
C THR A 72 -5.97 6.20 0.49
N VAL A 73 -6.75 6.92 -0.32
CA VAL A 73 -6.52 7.04 -1.75
C VAL A 73 -5.54 8.19 -1.98
N LEU A 74 -4.47 7.91 -2.71
CA LEU A 74 -3.45 8.86 -3.11
C LEU A 74 -3.59 9.13 -4.61
N GLU A 75 -4.32 10.20 -4.92
CA GLU A 75 -4.49 10.69 -6.28
C GLU A 75 -3.22 11.42 -6.77
N SER A 76 -3.15 11.68 -8.08
CA SER A 76 -2.01 12.34 -8.72
C SER A 76 -1.53 13.60 -8.00
N SER A 77 -2.45 14.43 -7.52
CA SER A 77 -2.16 15.69 -6.82
C SER A 77 -1.49 15.52 -5.45
N GLN A 78 -1.58 14.33 -4.85
CA GLN A 78 -1.02 14.00 -3.54
C GLN A 78 0.34 13.31 -3.66
N LEU A 79 0.67 12.78 -4.84
CA LEU A 79 1.94 12.10 -5.08
C LEU A 79 3.05 13.12 -5.38
N ALA A 80 4.27 12.77 -4.99
CA ALA A 80 5.44 13.53 -5.41
C ALA A 80 5.68 13.31 -6.92
N SER A 81 6.36 14.27 -7.55
CA SER A 81 6.74 14.11 -8.96
C SER A 81 7.57 12.85 -9.15
N PHE A 82 7.30 12.13 -10.25
CA PHE A 82 7.98 10.88 -10.54
C PHE A 82 9.51 11.05 -10.53
N PRO A 83 10.25 10.33 -9.66
CA PRO A 83 11.68 10.56 -9.49
C PRO A 83 12.45 10.09 -10.72
N SER A 84 13.62 10.67 -10.96
CA SER A 84 14.57 10.15 -11.97
C SER A 84 15.31 8.90 -11.45
N PRO A 85 15.78 8.00 -12.34
CA PRO A 85 16.64 6.88 -11.94
C PRO A 85 17.90 7.34 -11.19
N ASP A 86 18.35 6.54 -10.21
CA ASP A 86 19.63 6.72 -9.53
C ASP A 86 20.70 5.85 -10.21
N ASP A 87 21.29 6.41 -11.27
CA ASP A 87 22.30 5.74 -12.09
C ASP A 87 23.61 5.46 -11.34
N SER A 88 23.88 6.17 -10.24
CA SER A 88 25.10 5.97 -9.45
C SER A 88 25.03 4.72 -8.58
N ASN A 89 23.84 4.40 -8.08
CA ASN A 89 23.59 3.24 -7.22
C ASN A 89 22.86 2.10 -7.94
N HIS A 90 22.64 2.23 -9.25
CA HIS A 90 21.90 1.29 -10.09
C HIS A 90 20.54 0.92 -9.50
N ARG A 91 19.77 1.92 -9.08
CA ARG A 91 18.50 1.70 -8.38
C ARG A 91 17.41 2.65 -8.83
N TYR A 92 16.17 2.22 -8.63
CA TYR A 92 14.99 3.04 -8.76
C TYR A 92 14.20 2.98 -7.46
N ALA A 93 14.15 4.08 -6.73
CA ALA A 93 13.43 4.18 -5.46
C ALA A 93 12.25 5.12 -5.61
N ILE A 94 11.10 4.74 -5.05
CA ILE A 94 9.91 5.57 -5.07
C ILE A 94 9.31 5.65 -3.68
N GLN A 95 8.80 6.85 -3.37
CA GLN A 95 8.28 7.20 -2.06
C GLN A 95 6.81 7.59 -2.19
N VAL A 96 6.01 7.19 -1.20
CA VAL A 96 4.66 7.72 -1.01
C VAL A 96 4.72 8.90 -0.03
N PRO A 97 3.80 9.87 -0.15
CA PRO A 97 3.70 10.96 0.82
C PRO A 97 3.43 10.40 2.23
N GLU A 98 3.61 11.28 3.21
CA GLU A 98 3.18 11.02 4.57
C GLU A 98 1.66 10.82 4.64
N ILE A 99 1.22 9.80 5.38
CA ILE A 99 -0.19 9.49 5.57
C ILE A 99 -0.50 9.60 7.05
N VAL A 100 -1.54 10.36 7.38
CA VAL A 100 -1.98 10.58 8.76
C VAL A 100 -3.31 9.87 8.96
N HIS A 101 -3.36 8.96 9.93
CA HIS A 101 -4.60 8.41 10.46
C HIS A 101 -4.92 9.10 11.78
N ALA A 102 -6.03 9.83 11.81
CA ALA A 102 -6.41 10.59 12.99
C ALA A 102 -6.93 9.66 14.09
N THR A 103 -6.30 9.75 15.26
CA THR A 103 -6.72 9.12 16.51
C THR A 103 -7.30 7.69 16.40
N PRO A 104 -6.52 6.68 15.96
CA PRO A 104 -7.04 5.33 15.98
C PRO A 104 -7.35 4.85 17.40
N ASP A 105 -8.54 4.29 17.60
CA ASP A 105 -9.05 4.01 18.94
C ASP A 105 -8.43 2.76 19.57
N THR A 106 -8.46 2.71 20.90
CA THR A 106 -7.90 1.56 21.64
C THR A 106 -8.55 0.24 21.22
N SER A 107 -7.73 -0.82 21.15
CA SER A 107 -8.10 -2.19 20.73
C SER A 107 -8.17 -2.43 19.22
N ASN A 108 -7.89 -1.41 18.39
CA ASN A 108 -7.75 -1.57 16.95
C ASN A 108 -6.28 -1.46 16.52
N ASP A 109 -5.46 -2.37 17.03
CA ASP A 109 -4.04 -2.45 16.66
C ASP A 109 -3.83 -2.78 15.18
N LEU A 110 -2.65 -2.43 14.67
CA LEU A 110 -2.25 -2.60 13.29
C LEU A 110 -0.94 -3.41 13.20
N GLN A 111 -0.86 -4.29 12.21
CA GLN A 111 0.33 -5.12 11.92
C GLN A 111 1.03 -4.76 10.61
N GLY A 112 0.43 -3.88 9.81
CA GLY A 112 1.12 -3.28 8.68
C GLY A 112 0.21 -2.51 7.75
N PHE A 113 0.76 -2.18 6.59
CA PHE A 113 0.05 -1.54 5.49
C PHE A 113 0.26 -2.33 4.21
N LEU A 114 -0.76 -2.35 3.37
CA LEU A 114 -0.66 -2.78 1.99
C LEU A 114 -0.84 -1.55 1.10
N ILE A 115 -0.02 -1.43 0.06
CA ILE A 115 -0.21 -0.44 -1.00
C ILE A 115 -0.70 -1.18 -2.23
N GLY A 116 -1.88 -0.81 -2.70
CA GLY A 116 -2.48 -1.28 -3.93
C GLY A 116 -2.46 -0.20 -5.02
N PHE A 117 -2.69 -0.61 -6.25
CA PHE A 117 -2.92 0.28 -7.39
C PHE A 117 -4.32 0.05 -7.95
N ASP A 118 -5.08 1.13 -8.09
CA ASP A 118 -6.38 1.14 -8.76
C ASP A 118 -6.25 1.87 -10.10
N TYR A 119 -6.79 1.27 -11.16
CA TYR A 119 -6.81 1.91 -12.48
C TYR A 119 -7.88 3.01 -12.56
N ASP A 120 -8.96 2.92 -11.76
CA ASP A 120 -10.04 3.91 -11.76
C ASP A 120 -10.80 3.87 -10.44
N THR A 121 -10.54 4.83 -9.57
CA THR A 121 -11.18 4.92 -8.24
C THR A 121 -12.68 5.20 -8.28
N THR A 122 -13.25 5.55 -9.44
CA THR A 122 -14.70 5.80 -9.59
C THR A 122 -15.50 4.53 -9.87
N ALA A 123 -14.85 3.51 -10.43
CA ALA A 123 -15.42 2.20 -10.74
C ALA A 123 -14.72 1.06 -9.96
N GLY A 124 -13.70 1.39 -9.18
CA GLY A 124 -12.86 0.46 -8.45
C GLY A 124 -13.64 -0.35 -7.42
N THR A 125 -13.56 -1.67 -7.55
CA THR A 125 -13.90 -2.63 -6.49
C THR A 125 -12.62 -3.27 -5.96
N ASP A 126 -12.69 -4.02 -4.85
CA ASP A 126 -11.53 -4.76 -4.33
C ASP A 126 -10.97 -5.77 -5.36
N SER A 127 -11.79 -6.21 -6.31
CA SER A 127 -11.34 -7.07 -7.41
C SER A 127 -10.54 -6.31 -8.48
N ASN A 128 -10.63 -4.98 -8.53
CA ASN A 128 -9.90 -4.13 -9.46
C ASN A 128 -8.57 -3.61 -8.90
N ILE A 129 -8.43 -3.55 -7.57
CA ILE A 129 -7.22 -3.08 -6.91
C ILE A 129 -6.16 -4.17 -6.96
N LEU A 130 -5.03 -3.88 -7.62
CA LEU A 130 -3.88 -4.77 -7.67
C LEU A 130 -3.00 -4.56 -6.43
N PRO A 131 -2.71 -5.58 -5.62
CA PRO A 131 -1.80 -5.42 -4.50
C PRO A 131 -0.36 -5.23 -5.01
N VAL A 132 0.35 -4.22 -4.51
CA VAL A 132 1.70 -3.85 -4.97
C VAL A 132 2.74 -4.25 -3.94
N THR A 133 2.67 -3.65 -2.75
CA THR A 133 3.63 -3.90 -1.67
C THR A 133 2.92 -4.08 -0.34
N ALA A 134 3.50 -4.90 0.53
CA ALA A 134 3.14 -5.02 1.93
C ALA A 134 4.30 -4.43 2.75
N HIS A 135 3.97 -3.73 3.83
CA HIS A 135 4.91 -3.10 4.76
C HIS A 135 4.58 -3.49 6.19
N ALA A 136 5.46 -4.27 6.81
CA ALA A 136 5.28 -4.70 8.18
C ALA A 136 5.59 -3.56 9.15
N VAL A 137 4.61 -3.19 9.97
CA VAL A 137 4.78 -2.24 11.07
C VAL A 137 3.75 -2.53 12.13
N THR A 138 4.18 -2.59 13.38
CA THR A 138 3.26 -2.78 14.51
C THR A 138 2.94 -1.44 15.13
N VAL A 139 1.65 -1.10 15.18
CA VAL A 139 1.13 0.08 15.88
C VAL A 139 0.13 -0.39 16.92
N THR A 140 0.37 -0.02 18.18
CA THR A 140 -0.62 -0.16 19.25
C THR A 140 -1.47 1.10 19.28
N ALA A 141 -2.76 0.96 19.01
CA ALA A 141 -3.67 2.09 18.95
C ALA A 141 -3.95 2.65 20.36
N ASN A 142 -3.91 3.98 20.49
CA ASN A 142 -3.94 4.67 21.77
C ASN A 142 -4.60 6.06 21.72
N ASP A 143 -5.54 6.27 20.79
CA ASP A 143 -6.28 7.52 20.59
C ASP A 143 -5.38 8.72 20.21
N VAL A 144 -4.19 8.48 19.65
CA VAL A 144 -3.27 9.49 19.14
C VAL A 144 -3.10 9.34 17.64
N ASP A 145 -2.92 10.45 16.92
CA ASP A 145 -2.63 10.44 15.49
C ASP A 145 -1.45 9.53 15.15
N VAL A 146 -1.64 8.69 14.15
CA VAL A 146 -0.59 7.83 13.61
C VAL A 146 -0.13 8.41 12.28
N VAL A 147 1.17 8.68 12.21
CA VAL A 147 1.83 9.20 11.02
C VAL A 147 2.68 8.10 10.40
N ILE A 148 2.40 7.77 9.15
CA ILE A 148 3.13 6.77 8.39
C ILE A 148 4.10 7.48 7.46
N ASN A 149 5.38 7.22 7.65
CA ASN A 149 6.45 7.65 6.76
C ASN A 149 7.15 6.39 6.22
N VAL A 150 6.70 5.91 5.05
CA VAL A 150 7.19 4.65 4.46
C VAL A 150 8.63 4.79 3.94
N GLY A 151 9.14 6.01 3.76
CA GLY A 151 10.37 6.25 3.01
C GLY A 151 10.20 5.74 1.59
N ASP A 152 11.01 4.75 1.20
CA ASP A 152 10.87 4.05 -0.08
C ASP A 152 9.80 2.97 0.02
N PHE A 153 8.64 3.17 -0.61
CA PHE A 153 7.59 2.15 -0.68
C PHE A 153 8.01 0.99 -1.60
N PHE A 154 8.82 1.29 -2.62
CA PHE A 154 9.40 0.29 -3.48
C PHE A 154 10.79 0.70 -3.94
N ARG A 155 11.68 -0.29 -4.06
CA ARG A 155 13.01 -0.12 -4.63
C ARG A 155 13.33 -1.26 -5.58
N ALA A 156 13.59 -0.92 -6.85
CA ALA A 156 14.16 -1.84 -7.84
C ALA A 156 15.70 -1.73 -7.86
N SER A 157 16.38 -2.87 -7.92
CA SER A 157 17.83 -3.03 -8.11
C SER A 157 18.14 -4.43 -8.62
#